data_AF-A0AAW7XKG3-F1
#
_entry.id   AF-A0AAW7XKG3-F1
#
_cell.length_a   1.000
_cell.length_b   1.000
_cell.length_c   1.000
_cell.angle_alpha   90.00
_cell.angle_beta   90.00
_cell.angle_gamma   90.00
#
_symmetry.space_group_name_H-M   'P 1'
#
loop_
_entity.id
_entity.type
_entity.pdbx_description
1 polymer ?
#
loop_
_entity_poly.entity_id
_entity_poly.type
_entity_poly.pdbx_seq_one_letter_code
_entity_poly.pdbx_strand_id
1 'polypeptide(L)'
;MGDDEDVELLNGFLVLLVCQFLGELAVMASGVPVPGPVIGMLLLLVLLAVLKRTPADIRLVSEGLLRYLAFLYVPAGVGLMVHAKLLADYWLPLTIALMVSTFLALFLTAAVFKLAAKLDKSRHKAKEESA
;
A
#
# COMPACT_ATOMS: atom_id res chain seq x y z
N MET A 1 -18.63 -14.40 23.33
CA MET A 1 -18.61 -14.61 21.87
C MET A 1 -18.62 -13.30 21.09
N GLY A 2 -18.96 -12.15 21.70
CA GLY A 2 -18.62 -10.82 21.17
C GLY A 2 -17.27 -10.29 21.67
N ASP A 3 -16.92 -10.59 22.93
CA ASP A 3 -15.71 -10.04 23.56
C ASP A 3 -14.39 -10.42 22.87
N ASP A 4 -14.30 -11.64 22.32
CA ASP A 4 -13.09 -12.10 21.61
C ASP A 4 -12.88 -11.35 20.28
N GLU A 5 -13.97 -11.05 19.55
CA GLU A 5 -13.92 -10.36 18.25
C GLU A 5 -13.53 -8.88 18.45
N ASP A 6 -14.06 -8.24 19.50
CA ASP A 6 -13.68 -6.88 19.88
C ASP A 6 -12.18 -6.76 20.24
N VAL A 7 -11.62 -7.78 20.90
CA VAL A 7 -10.20 -7.84 21.25
C VAL A 7 -9.33 -8.05 20.00
N GLU A 8 -9.74 -8.92 19.08
CA GLU A 8 -9.05 -9.11 17.79
C GLU A 8 -9.07 -7.81 16.96
N LEU A 9 -10.21 -7.11 16.92
CA LEU A 9 -10.33 -5.82 16.25
C LEU A 9 -9.41 -4.76 16.87
N LEU A 10 -9.39 -4.66 18.20
CA LEU A 10 -8.52 -3.72 18.91
C LEU A 10 -7.03 -4.02 18.63
N ASN A 11 -6.63 -5.29 18.70
CA ASN A 11 -5.24 -5.69 18.49
C ASN A 11 -4.80 -5.40 17.05
N GLY A 12 -5.60 -5.79 16.06
CA GLY A 12 -5.33 -5.50 14.65
C GLY A 12 -5.20 -4.00 14.37
N PHE A 13 -6.10 -3.20 14.93
CA PHE A 13 -6.09 -1.74 14.77
C PHE A 13 -4.87 -1.10 15.46
N LEU A 14 -4.49 -1.56 16.65
CA LEU A 14 -3.28 -1.11 17.35
C LEU A 14 -2.03 -1.35 16.53
N VAL A 15 -1.88 -2.54 15.93
CA VAL A 15 -0.74 -2.85 15.07
C VAL A 15 -0.70 -1.89 13.87
N LEU A 16 -1.84 -1.65 13.21
CA LEU A 16 -1.92 -0.70 12.09
C LEU A 16 -1.53 0.73 12.53
N LEU A 17 -2.02 1.19 13.68
CA LEU A 17 -1.70 2.52 14.21
C LEU A 17 -0.24 2.66 14.63
N VAL A 18 0.36 1.63 15.24
CA VAL A 18 1.78 1.66 15.61
C VAL A 18 2.65 1.70 14.36
N CYS A 19 2.35 0.90 13.34
CA CYS A 19 3.06 0.99 12.05
C CYS A 19 2.90 2.37 11.40
N GLN A 20 1.68 2.93 11.41
CA GLN A 20 1.41 4.27 10.89
C GLN A 20 2.20 5.35 11.64
N PHE A 21 2.22 5.29 12.97
CA PHE A 21 2.92 6.24 13.82
C PHE A 21 4.43 6.17 13.62
N LEU A 22 5.00 4.96 13.57
CA LEU A 22 6.42 4.76 13.29
C LEU A 22 6.80 5.24 11.88
N GLY A 23 5.92 5.04 10.88
CA GLY A 23 6.10 5.58 9.54
C GLY A 23 6.11 7.11 9.51
N GLU A 24 5.19 7.75 10.22
CA GLU A 24 5.15 9.21 10.35
C GLU A 24 6.39 9.76 11.06
N LEU A 25 6.81 9.14 12.18
CA LEU A 25 8.04 9.52 12.87
C LEU A 25 9.28 9.37 11.98
N ALA A 26 9.35 8.29 11.19
CA ALA A 26 10.45 8.08 10.26
C ALA A 26 10.49 9.16 9.16
N VAL A 27 9.34 9.55 8.61
CA VAL A 27 9.26 10.63 7.63
C VAL A 27 9.64 11.97 8.26
N MET A 28 9.13 12.29 9.44
CA MET A 28 9.49 13.51 10.16
C MET A 28 10.99 13.58 10.46
N ALA A 29 11.63 12.47 10.84
CA ALA A 29 13.05 12.42 11.14
C ALA A 29 13.95 12.46 9.89
N SER A 30 13.52 11.83 8.80
CA SER A 30 14.32 11.71 7.57
C SER A 30 14.09 12.84 6.56
N GLY A 31 12.98 13.59 6.67
CA GLY A 31 12.62 14.67 5.75
C GLY A 31 12.29 14.19 4.33
N VAL A 32 12.02 12.90 4.13
CA VAL A 32 11.72 12.32 2.82
C VAL A 32 10.36 12.83 2.31
N PRO A 33 10.22 13.22 1.03
CA PRO A 33 8.96 13.73 0.45
C PRO A 33 7.97 12.59 0.14
N VAL A 34 7.72 11.71 1.12
CA VAL A 34 6.80 10.58 1.00
C VAL A 34 5.85 10.65 2.20
N PRO A 35 4.53 10.44 2.00
CA PRO A 35 3.60 10.42 3.12
C PRO A 35 3.95 9.33 4.14
N GLY A 36 3.90 9.65 5.43
CA GLY A 36 4.09 8.69 6.53
C GLY A 36 3.34 7.36 6.37
N PRO A 37 2.08 7.34 5.91
CA PRO A 37 1.36 6.09 5.67
C PRO A 37 2.02 5.11 4.71
N VAL A 38 2.75 5.59 3.70
CA VAL A 38 3.45 4.70 2.75
C VAL A 38 4.60 3.98 3.46
N ILE A 39 5.33 4.68 4.33
CA ILE A 39 6.38 4.07 5.14
C ILE A 39 5.79 3.11 6.17
N GLY A 40 4.64 3.46 6.78
CA GLY A 40 3.91 2.57 7.69
C GLY A 40 3.48 1.26 7.01
N MET A 41 3.02 1.32 5.75
CA MET A 41 2.70 0.13 4.96
C MET A 41 3.93 -0.74 4.68
N LEU A 42 5.08 -0.14 4.37
CA LEU A 42 6.34 -0.88 4.18
C LEU A 42 6.81 -1.54 5.48
N LEU A 43 6.69 -0.86 6.62
CA LEU A 43 6.96 -1.41 7.95
C LEU A 43 6.07 -2.63 8.25
N LEU A 44 4.77 -2.50 8.00
CA LEU A 44 3.82 -3.60 8.17
C LEU A 44 4.17 -4.79 7.24
N LEU A 45 4.55 -4.52 5.99
CA LEU A 45 4.99 -5.55 5.05
C LEU A 45 6.23 -6.29 5.56
N VAL A 46 7.23 -5.56 6.08
CA VAL A 46 8.44 -6.16 6.68
C VAL A 46 8.07 -7.01 7.90
N LEU A 47 7.19 -6.49 8.77
CA LEU A 47 6.70 -7.23 9.94
C LEU A 47 6.03 -8.55 9.54
N LEU A 48 5.14 -8.52 8.54
CA LEU A 48 4.46 -9.70 8.01
C LEU A 48 5.44 -10.67 7.33
N ALA A 49 6.42 -10.15 6.60
CA ALA A 49 7.44 -10.97 5.93
C ALA A 49 8.32 -11.71 6.95
N VAL A 50 8.70 -11.06 8.05
CA VAL A 50 9.45 -11.68 9.15
C VAL A 50 8.59 -12.71 9.89
N LEU A 51 7.31 -12.39 10.12
CA LEU A 51 6.37 -13.27 10.82
C LEU A 51 5.98 -14.49 9.96
N LYS A 52 6.11 -14.42 8.63
CA LYS A 52 5.73 -15.44 7.64
C LYS A 52 4.26 -15.92 7.72
N ARG A 53 3.40 -15.15 8.38
CA ARG A 53 1.96 -15.37 8.48
C ARG A 53 1.25 -14.03 8.60
N THR A 54 0.00 -13.99 8.17
CA THR A 54 -0.90 -12.85 8.37
C THR A 54 -1.83 -13.16 9.53
N PRO A 55 -1.72 -12.48 10.69
CA PRO A 55 -2.66 -12.62 11.80
C PRO A 55 -4.10 -12.34 11.36
N ALA A 56 -5.06 -13.09 11.90
CA ALA A 56 -6.49 -12.92 11.59
C ALA A 56 -6.98 -11.52 11.95
N ASP A 57 -6.55 -11.01 13.10
CA ASP A 57 -6.82 -9.67 13.65
C ASP A 57 -6.54 -8.55 12.64
N ILE A 58 -5.31 -8.54 12.09
CA ILE A 58 -4.87 -7.52 11.12
C ILE A 58 -5.71 -7.61 9.86
N ARG A 59 -6.01 -8.84 9.41
CA ARG A 59 -6.81 -9.06 8.21
C ARG A 59 -8.25 -8.60 8.38
N LEU A 60 -8.89 -8.94 9.50
CA LEU A 60 -10.25 -8.55 9.83
C LEU A 60 -10.41 -7.02 9.84
N VAL A 61 -9.52 -6.33 10.56
CA VAL A 61 -9.54 -4.85 10.64
C VAL A 61 -9.23 -4.22 9.29
N SER A 62 -8.27 -4.74 8.55
CA SER A 62 -7.89 -4.20 7.23
C SER A 62 -9.03 -4.34 6.22
N GLU A 63 -9.67 -5.52 6.15
CA GLU A 63 -10.84 -5.75 5.29
C GLU A 63 -12.02 -4.84 5.71
N GLY A 64 -12.23 -4.62 7.00
CA GLY A 64 -13.19 -3.65 7.53
C GLY A 64 -12.91 -2.23 7.06
N LEU A 65 -11.69 -1.72 7.23
CA LEU A 65 -11.28 -0.38 6.79
C LEU A 65 -11.40 -0.20 5.27
N LEU A 66 -11.00 -1.22 4.50
CA LEU A 66 -11.07 -1.19 3.03
C LEU A 66 -12.50 -1.00 2.51
N ARG A 67 -13.52 -1.51 3.22
CA ARG A 67 -14.93 -1.28 2.87
C ARG A 67 -15.33 0.20 2.99
N TYR A 68 -14.72 0.94 3.90
CA TYR A 68 -15.00 2.37 4.10
C TYR A 68 -14.06 3.29 3.29
N LEU A 69 -13.12 2.74 2.52
CA LEU A 69 -12.17 3.50 1.71
C LEU A 69 -12.87 4.45 0.73
N ALA A 70 -14.01 4.04 0.16
CA ALA A 70 -14.81 4.89 -0.72
C ALA A 70 -15.28 6.18 -0.03
N PHE A 71 -15.65 6.10 1.26
CA PHE A 71 -16.03 7.27 2.05
C PHE A 71 -14.85 8.22 2.28
N LEU A 72 -13.64 7.69 2.49
CA LEU A 72 -12.40 8.47 2.63
C LEU A 72 -12.01 9.20 1.33
N TYR A 73 -12.42 8.69 0.17
CA TYR A 73 -12.18 9.37 -1.12
C TYR A 73 -13.19 10.47 -1.45
N VAL A 74 -14.37 10.50 -0.80
CA VAL A 74 -15.37 11.55 -1.04
C VAL A 74 -14.81 12.94 -0.73
N PRO A 75 -14.18 13.22 0.43
CA PRO A 75 -13.56 14.52 0.71
C PRO A 75 -12.51 14.93 -0.33
N ALA A 76 -11.65 14.01 -0.74
CA ALA A 76 -10.63 14.27 -1.75
C ALA A 76 -11.25 14.63 -3.12
N GLY A 77 -12.31 13.92 -3.52
CA GLY A 77 -13.06 14.20 -4.75
C GLY A 77 -13.80 15.53 -4.71
N VAL A 78 -14.44 15.87 -3.60
CA VAL A 78 -15.12 17.17 -3.44
C VAL A 78 -14.11 18.32 -3.45
N GLY A 79 -12.92 18.14 -2.87
CA GLY A 79 -11.83 19.12 -2.96
C GLY A 79 -11.38 19.40 -4.39
N LEU A 80 -11.31 18.36 -5.24
CA LEU A 80 -11.04 18.51 -6.68
C LEU A 80 -12.13 19.30 -7.41
N MET A 81 -13.40 19.14 -7.02
CA MET A 81 -14.52 19.85 -7.66
C MET A 81 -14.48 21.37 -7.46
N VAL A 82 -13.83 21.86 -6.39
CA VAL A 82 -13.57 23.31 -6.22
C VAL A 82 -12.75 23.87 -7.39
N HIS A 83 -11.91 23.04 -8.02
CA HIS A 83 -11.05 23.40 -9.15
C HIS A 83 -11.56 22.82 -10.48
N ALA A 84 -12.86 22.48 -10.56
CA ALA A 84 -13.46 21.82 -11.72
C ALA A 84 -13.24 22.57 -13.04
N LYS A 85 -13.24 23.92 -13.01
CA LYS A 85 -12.97 24.73 -14.21
C LYS A 85 -11.54 24.52 -14.74
N LEU A 86 -10.55 24.44 -13.86
CA LEU A 86 -9.16 24.19 -14.24
C LEU A 86 -8.98 22.77 -14.80
N LEU A 87 -9.69 21.79 -14.23
CA LEU A 87 -9.76 20.44 -14.78
C LEU A 87 -10.40 20.42 -16.17
N ALA A 88 -11.46 21.22 -16.38
CA ALA A 88 -12.13 21.34 -17.67
C ALA A 88 -11.27 22.03 -18.73
N ASP A 89 -10.43 22.99 -18.36
CA ASP A 89 -9.51 23.65 -19.31
C ASP A 89 -8.36 22.72 -19.73
N TYR A 90 -7.90 21.84 -18.83
CA TYR A 90 -6.75 20.94 -19.04
C TYR A 90 -7.13 19.45 -19.19
N TRP A 91 -8.39 19.13 -19.48
CA TRP A 91 -8.89 17.75 -19.52
C TRP A 91 -8.11 16.86 -20.50
N LEU A 92 -7.74 17.40 -21.67
CA LEU A 92 -7.03 16.63 -22.70
C LEU A 92 -5.57 16.33 -22.32
N PRO A 93 -4.74 17.31 -21.91
CA PRO A 93 -3.42 17.02 -21.33
C PRO A 93 -3.48 16.07 -20.13
N LEU A 94 -4.45 16.25 -19.23
CA LEU A 94 -4.60 15.45 -18.02
C LEU A 94 -4.91 13.99 -18.34
N THR A 95 -5.87 13.74 -19.23
CA THR A 95 -6.26 12.38 -19.63
C THR A 95 -5.11 11.63 -20.31
N ILE A 96 -4.38 12.29 -21.21
CA ILE A 96 -3.20 11.70 -21.85
C ILE A 96 -2.12 11.37 -20.80
N ALA A 97 -1.81 12.32 -19.90
CA ALA A 97 -0.81 12.11 -18.85
C ALA A 97 -1.19 10.95 -17.92
N LEU A 98 -2.45 10.85 -17.50
CA LEU A 98 -2.97 9.76 -16.67
C LEU A 98 -2.90 8.41 -17.38
N MET A 99 -3.31 8.36 -18.64
CA MET A 99 -3.32 7.12 -19.40
C MET A 99 -1.89 6.60 -19.64
N VAL A 100 -0.99 7.47 -20.09
CA VAL A 100 0.42 7.12 -20.32
C VAL A 100 1.11 6.72 -19.01
N SER A 101 0.95 7.48 -17.93
CA SER A 101 1.57 7.15 -16.64
C SER A 101 1.06 5.84 -16.05
N THR A 102 -0.25 5.56 -16.17
CA THR A 102 -0.85 4.31 -15.71
C THR A 102 -0.29 3.11 -16.47
N PHE A 103 -0.28 3.16 -17.81
CA PHE A 103 0.28 2.07 -18.61
C PHE A 103 1.77 1.87 -18.36
N LEU A 104 2.51 2.97 -18.22
CA LEU A 104 3.94 2.93 -17.92
C LEU A 104 4.20 2.29 -16.55
N ALA A 105 3.46 2.68 -15.51
CA ALA A 105 3.57 2.12 -14.17
C ALA A 105 3.23 0.61 -14.15
N LEU A 106 2.17 0.19 -14.85
CA LEU A 106 1.81 -1.22 -14.99
C LEU A 106 2.88 -2.02 -15.71
N PHE A 107 3.42 -1.48 -16.81
CA PHE A 107 4.49 -2.13 -17.57
C PHE A 107 5.77 -2.27 -16.74
N LEU A 108 6.19 -1.22 -16.05
CA LEU A 108 7.36 -1.23 -15.16
C LEU A 108 7.18 -2.24 -14.02
N THR A 109 6.02 -2.24 -13.37
CA THR A 109 5.71 -3.19 -12.29
C THR A 109 5.78 -4.63 -12.79
N ALA A 110 5.18 -4.92 -13.95
CA ALA A 110 5.23 -6.25 -14.56
C ALA A 110 6.66 -6.65 -14.98
N ALA A 111 7.46 -5.72 -15.49
CA ALA A 111 8.85 -5.96 -15.85
C ALA A 111 9.72 -6.28 -14.63
N VAL A 112 9.59 -5.49 -13.55
CA VAL A 112 10.28 -5.73 -12.27
C VAL A 112 9.90 -7.08 -11.69
N PHE A 113 8.61 -7.42 -11.70
CA PHE A 113 8.14 -8.72 -11.22
C PHE A 113 8.72 -9.88 -12.04
N LYS A 114 8.76 -9.77 -13.38
CA LYS A 114 9.38 -10.79 -14.25
C LYS A 114 10.88 -10.94 -13.98
N LEU A 115 11.60 -9.85 -13.72
CA LEU A 115 13.01 -9.89 -13.37
C LEU A 115 13.23 -10.57 -12.02
N ALA A 116 12.46 -10.19 -10.99
CA ALA A 116 12.50 -10.81 -9.67
C ALA A 116 12.21 -12.32 -9.74
N ALA A 117 11.18 -12.72 -10.49
CA ALA A 117 10.83 -14.13 -10.69
C ALA A 117 11.91 -14.92 -11.45
N LYS A 118 12.61 -14.30 -12.41
CA LYS A 118 13.74 -14.95 -13.09
C LYS A 118 14.91 -15.21 -12.13
N LEU A 119 15.22 -14.26 -11.25
CA LEU A 119 16.29 -14.40 -10.26
C LEU A 119 15.97 -15.50 -9.23
N ASP A 120 14.71 -15.63 -8.84
CA ASP A 120 14.24 -16.71 -7.97
C ASP A 120 14.39 -18.10 -8.65
N LYS A 121 14.08 -18.19 -9.94
CA LYS A 121 14.26 -19.41 -10.74
C LYS A 121 15.74 -19.83 -10.88
N SER A 122 16.66 -18.88 -10.94
CA SER A 122 18.11 -19.14 -10.96
C SER A 122 18.65 -19.62 -9.60
N ARG A 123 18.01 -19.25 -8.48
CA ARG A 123 18.37 -19.72 -7.12
C ARG A 123 17.97 -21.18 -6.89
N HIS A 124 16.86 -21.63 -7.45
CA HIS A 124 16.44 -23.04 -7.40
C HIS A 124 17.35 -23.95 -8.23
N LYS A 125 17.75 -23.51 -9.44
CA LYS A 125 18.61 -24.30 -10.33
C LYS A 125 20.02 -24.52 -9.77
N ALA A 126 20.62 -23.51 -9.13
CA ALA A 126 21.92 -23.64 -8.47
C ALA A 126 21.91 -24.55 -7.22
N LYS A 127 20.73 -24.79 -6.63
CA LYS A 127 20.56 -25.70 -5.47
C LYS A 127 20.37 -27.16 -5.90
N GLU A 128 19.84 -27.41 -7.10
CA GLU A 128 19.78 -28.75 -7.72
C GLU A 128 21.12 -29.17 -8.35
N GLU A 129 21.96 -28.24 -8.79
CA GLU A 129 23.25 -28.53 -9.45
C GLU A 129 24.42 -28.74 -8.46
N SER A 130 24.18 -28.53 -7.16
CA SER A 130 25.14 -28.77 -6.06
C SER A 130 24.69 -29.84 -5.06
N ALA A 131 23.65 -30.61 -5.39
CA ALA A 131 23.22 -31.82 -4.68
C ALA A 131 23.51 -33.04 -5.56
#